data_AF-A0A3B3ZQN3-F1
#
_entry.id   AF-A0A3B3ZQN3-F1
#
_cell.length_a   1.000
_cell.length_b   1.000
_cell.length_c   1.000
_cell.angle_alpha   90.00
_cell.angle_beta   90.00
_cell.angle_gamma   90.00
#
_symmetry.space_group_name_H-M   'P 1'
#
loop_
_entity.id
_entity.type
_entity.pdbx_description
1 polymer ?
#
loop_
_entity_poly.entity_id
_entity_poly.type
_entity_poly.pdbx_seq_one_letter_code
_entity_poly.pdbx_strand_id
1 'polypeptide(L)'
;MRFLSTLPSLQLLQCCWAEVVFKIMLFYDPTQAHKLEMREEEMKKRDTLYKEHIAKLESKCSQFYKVTSDSFQKSKEETLNRFARFNIQPVCGDLQSQILKCYQENPGKTLSCSGIASAYMQCVNKAKMVTRGKGGCGIYIS
;
A
#
# COMPACT_ATOMS: atom_id res chain seq x y z
N MET A 1 -55.18 64.27 -24.34
CA MET A 1 -55.25 63.13 -23.38
C MET A 1 -54.35 63.40 -22.17
N ARG A 2 -54.79 64.27 -21.25
CA ARG A 2 -54.16 64.49 -19.94
C ARG A 2 -55.24 64.25 -18.88
N PHE A 3 -55.63 62.99 -18.68
CA PHE A 3 -56.74 62.66 -17.76
C PHE A 3 -56.58 61.31 -17.04
N LEU A 4 -55.35 60.79 -16.90
CA LEU A 4 -55.07 59.55 -16.16
C LEU A 4 -53.97 59.68 -15.08
N SER A 5 -53.47 60.89 -14.82
CA SER A 5 -52.39 61.15 -13.84
C SER A 5 -52.87 61.68 -12.48
N THR A 6 -54.16 61.61 -12.18
CA THR A 6 -54.76 62.15 -10.94
C THR A 6 -55.55 61.11 -10.12
N LEU A 7 -55.31 59.81 -10.34
CA LEU A 7 -55.84 58.76 -9.47
C LEU A 7 -54.81 58.48 -8.35
N PRO A 8 -55.14 58.75 -7.07
CA PRO A 8 -54.20 58.59 -5.95
C PRO A 8 -53.65 57.17 -5.82
N SER A 9 -54.45 56.17 -6.21
CA SER A 9 -54.08 54.76 -6.20
C SER A 9 -52.98 54.39 -7.20
N LEU A 10 -52.96 55.04 -8.37
CA LEU A 10 -51.92 54.81 -9.39
C LEU A 10 -50.58 55.42 -8.94
N GLN A 11 -50.61 56.58 -8.29
CA GLN A 11 -49.41 57.21 -7.74
C GLN A 11 -48.79 56.39 -6.61
N LEU A 12 -49.62 55.83 -5.71
CA LEU A 12 -49.15 54.91 -4.68
C LEU A 12 -48.52 53.64 -5.27
N LEU A 13 -49.13 53.05 -6.30
CA LEU A 13 -48.58 51.86 -6.96
C LEU A 13 -47.26 52.17 -7.66
N GLN A 14 -47.15 53.35 -8.29
CA GLN A 14 -45.94 53.81 -8.96
C GLN A 14 -44.81 54.13 -7.97
N CYS A 15 -45.13 54.68 -6.79
CA CYS A 15 -44.19 54.84 -5.68
C CYS A 15 -43.72 53.48 -5.15
N CYS A 16 -44.63 52.52 -4.92
CA CYS A 16 -44.24 51.17 -4.49
C CYS A 16 -43.38 50.46 -5.54
N TRP A 17 -43.68 50.63 -6.83
CA TRP A 17 -42.86 50.09 -7.92
C TRP A 17 -41.46 50.72 -7.93
N ALA A 18 -41.36 52.04 -7.76
CA ALA A 18 -40.08 52.73 -7.69
C ALA A 18 -39.24 52.27 -6.49
N GLU A 19 -39.84 52.07 -5.31
CA GLU A 19 -39.15 51.54 -4.13
C GLU A 19 -38.65 50.10 -4.32
N VAL A 20 -39.45 49.24 -4.95
CA VAL A 20 -39.06 47.85 -5.24
C VAL A 20 -37.93 47.82 -6.27
N VAL A 21 -38.05 48.59 -7.36
CA VAL A 21 -37.00 48.69 -8.38
C VAL A 21 -35.71 49.27 -7.81
N PHE A 22 -35.81 50.28 -6.94
CA PHE A 22 -34.65 50.85 -6.26
C PHE A 22 -33.98 49.86 -5.30
N LYS A 23 -34.77 49.10 -4.51
CA LYS A 23 -34.25 48.00 -3.69
C LYS A 23 -33.59 46.89 -4.51
N ILE A 24 -34.17 46.55 -5.67
CA ILE A 24 -33.59 45.57 -6.60
C ILE A 24 -32.28 46.10 -7.21
N MET A 25 -32.21 47.37 -7.61
CA MET A 25 -30.97 47.99 -8.08
C MET A 25 -29.88 48.08 -7.01
N LEU A 26 -30.24 48.36 -5.75
CA LEU A 26 -29.28 48.35 -4.64
C LEU A 26 -28.77 46.93 -4.32
N PHE A 27 -29.59 45.90 -4.54
CA PHE A 27 -29.19 44.51 -4.39
C PHE A 27 -28.32 44.03 -5.57
N TYR A 28 -28.64 44.46 -6.80
CA TYR A 28 -27.87 44.25 -8.02
C TYR A 28 -26.94 45.44 -8.29
N ASP A 29 -26.01 45.69 -7.37
CA ASP A 29 -25.00 46.72 -7.54
C ASP A 29 -23.85 46.20 -8.44
N PRO A 30 -23.48 46.88 -9.55
CA PRO A 30 -22.46 46.42 -10.47
C PRO A 30 -21.08 46.29 -9.82
N THR A 31 -20.80 46.98 -8.70
CA THR A 31 -19.55 46.79 -7.96
C THR A 31 -19.53 45.46 -7.21
N GLN A 32 -20.69 44.93 -6.77
CA GLN A 32 -20.77 43.59 -6.22
C GLN A 32 -20.59 42.52 -7.29
N ALA A 33 -21.17 42.71 -8.48
CA ALA A 33 -20.97 41.79 -9.61
C ALA A 33 -19.48 41.67 -9.98
N HIS A 34 -18.79 42.80 -10.14
CA HIS A 34 -17.35 42.82 -10.43
C HIS A 34 -16.50 42.18 -9.29
N LYS A 35 -16.86 42.42 -8.02
CA LYS A 35 -16.18 41.78 -6.88
C LYS A 35 -16.35 40.27 -6.88
N LEU A 36 -17.52 39.77 -7.28
CA LEU A 36 -17.79 38.33 -7.38
C LEU A 36 -16.99 37.71 -8.51
N GLU A 37 -16.92 38.35 -9.68
CA GLU A 37 -16.12 37.88 -10.82
C GLU A 37 -14.63 37.76 -10.46
N MET A 38 -14.03 38.79 -9.84
CA MET A 38 -12.63 38.72 -9.41
C MET A 38 -12.39 37.60 -8.40
N ARG A 39 -13.30 37.42 -7.44
CA ARG A 39 -13.23 36.32 -6.47
C ARG A 39 -13.33 34.96 -7.15
N GLU A 40 -14.19 34.82 -8.15
CA GLU A 40 -14.34 33.59 -8.92
C GLU A 40 -13.08 33.26 -9.72
N GLU A 41 -12.44 34.26 -10.34
CA GLU A 41 -11.15 34.08 -11.01
C GLU A 41 -10.04 33.65 -10.05
N GLU A 42 -9.95 34.28 -8.87
CA GLU A 42 -9.01 33.88 -7.84
C GLU A 42 -9.26 32.45 -7.33
N MET A 43 -10.52 32.06 -7.19
CA MET A 43 -10.90 30.70 -6.81
C MET A 43 -10.48 29.71 -7.90
N LYS A 44 -10.75 30.01 -9.16
CA LYS A 44 -10.34 29.19 -10.31
C LYS A 44 -8.83 29.03 -10.38
N LYS A 45 -8.06 30.11 -10.20
CA LYS A 45 -6.59 30.06 -10.16
C LYS A 45 -6.08 29.15 -9.04
N ARG A 46 -6.70 29.19 -7.86
CA ARG A 46 -6.33 28.29 -6.75
C ARG A 46 -6.69 26.83 -7.06
N ASP A 47 -7.86 26.59 -7.64
CA ASP A 47 -8.32 25.26 -8.01
C ASP A 47 -7.41 24.61 -9.07
N THR A 48 -6.98 25.37 -10.10
CA THR A 48 -6.05 24.86 -11.12
C THR A 48 -4.71 24.47 -10.52
N LEU A 49 -4.13 25.34 -9.68
CA LEU A 49 -2.86 25.05 -9.01
C LEU A 49 -3.00 23.81 -8.11
N TYR A 50 -4.08 23.71 -7.35
CA TYR A 50 -4.30 22.57 -6.46
C TYR A 50 -4.44 21.26 -7.24
N LYS A 51 -5.17 21.25 -8.36
CA LYS A 51 -5.29 20.09 -9.24
C LYS A 51 -3.96 19.68 -9.84
N GLU A 52 -3.11 20.62 -10.26
CA GLU A 52 -1.76 20.34 -10.74
C GLU A 52 -0.89 19.69 -9.65
N HIS A 53 -0.97 20.18 -8.43
CA HIS A 53 -0.26 19.60 -7.29
C HIS A 53 -0.71 18.18 -6.98
N ILE A 54 -2.03 17.91 -7.00
CA ILE A 54 -2.58 16.57 -6.83
C ILE A 54 -2.08 15.64 -7.93
N ALA A 55 -2.22 16.03 -9.21
CA ALA A 55 -1.79 15.19 -10.33
C ALA A 55 -0.30 14.85 -10.27
N LYS A 56 0.54 15.81 -9.84
CA LYS A 56 1.97 15.59 -9.64
C LYS A 56 2.25 14.62 -8.49
N LEU A 57 1.52 14.72 -7.38
CA LEU A 57 1.65 13.80 -6.25
C LEU A 57 1.21 12.38 -6.65
N GLU A 58 0.06 12.24 -7.32
CA GLU A 58 -0.45 10.95 -7.79
C GLU A 58 0.51 10.27 -8.77
N SER A 59 1.07 11.02 -9.72
CA SER A 59 2.08 10.52 -10.65
C SER A 59 3.32 10.01 -9.92
N LYS A 60 3.81 10.75 -8.92
CA LYS A 60 4.96 10.33 -8.11
C LYS A 60 4.64 9.08 -7.29
N CYS A 61 3.50 9.04 -6.60
CA CYS A 61 3.07 7.89 -5.82
C CYS A 61 2.95 6.62 -6.68
N SER A 62 2.38 6.73 -7.88
CA SER A 62 2.30 5.61 -8.84
C SER A 62 3.68 5.09 -9.23
N GLN A 63 4.62 5.99 -9.53
CA GLN A 63 6.00 5.62 -9.88
C GLN A 63 6.71 4.95 -8.71
N PHE A 64 6.60 5.51 -7.50
CA PHE A 64 7.19 4.92 -6.29
C PHE A 64 6.61 3.53 -6.00
N TYR A 65 5.29 3.38 -6.04
CA TYR A 65 4.65 2.09 -5.78
C TYR A 65 5.12 0.99 -6.75
N LYS A 66 5.24 1.31 -8.04
CA LYS A 66 5.77 0.37 -9.05
C LYS A 66 7.20 -0.06 -8.73
N VAL A 67 8.11 0.91 -8.53
CA VAL A 67 9.52 0.62 -8.23
C VAL A 67 9.67 -0.18 -6.94
N THR A 68 8.90 0.15 -5.90
CA THR A 68 8.92 -0.58 -4.62
C THR A 68 8.41 -2.01 -4.78
N SER A 69 7.30 -2.22 -5.51
CA SER A 69 6.77 -3.56 -5.78
C SER A 69 7.76 -4.41 -6.59
N ASP A 70 8.32 -3.85 -7.65
CA ASP A 70 9.25 -4.56 -8.54
C ASP A 70 10.56 -4.90 -7.83
N SER A 71 11.12 -3.97 -7.06
CA SER A 71 12.33 -4.22 -6.28
C SER A 71 12.12 -5.27 -5.19
N PHE A 72 10.97 -5.27 -4.52
CA PHE A 72 10.63 -6.28 -3.52
C PHE A 72 10.48 -7.67 -4.15
N GLN A 73 9.73 -7.77 -5.25
CA GLN A 73 9.53 -9.02 -5.98
C GLN A 73 10.87 -9.58 -6.47
N LYS A 74 11.72 -8.73 -7.07
CA LYS A 74 13.06 -9.11 -7.51
C LYS A 74 13.93 -9.58 -6.34
N SER A 75 13.92 -8.85 -5.23
CA SER A 75 14.68 -9.24 -4.02
C SER A 75 14.21 -10.57 -3.45
N LYS A 76 12.89 -10.82 -3.47
CA LYS A 76 12.31 -12.11 -3.07
C LYS A 76 12.77 -13.23 -3.99
N GLU A 77 12.71 -13.03 -5.31
CA GLU A 77 13.17 -14.02 -6.29
C GLU A 77 14.66 -14.29 -6.19
N GLU A 78 15.50 -13.26 -6.03
CA GLU A 78 16.94 -13.40 -5.82
C GLU A 78 17.25 -14.16 -4.53
N THR A 79 16.52 -13.87 -3.45
CA THR A 79 16.63 -14.58 -2.18
C THR A 79 16.24 -16.04 -2.36
N LEU A 80 15.06 -16.32 -2.91
CA LEU A 80 14.60 -17.68 -3.16
C LEU A 80 15.54 -18.45 -4.08
N ASN A 81 16.10 -17.83 -5.12
CA ASN A 81 17.03 -18.49 -6.04
C ASN A 81 18.38 -18.76 -5.36
N ARG A 82 18.85 -17.87 -4.48
CA ARG A 82 20.03 -18.14 -3.63
C ARG A 82 19.79 -19.32 -2.69
N PHE A 83 18.63 -19.39 -2.04
CA PHE A 83 18.30 -20.46 -1.09
C PHE A 83 17.90 -21.77 -1.78
N ALA A 84 17.24 -21.75 -2.94
CA ALA A 84 16.86 -22.95 -3.69
C ALA A 84 18.07 -23.73 -4.23
N ARG A 85 19.19 -23.05 -4.48
CA ARG A 85 20.48 -23.69 -4.80
C ARG A 85 21.03 -24.50 -3.63
N PHE A 86 20.62 -24.17 -2.41
CA PHE A 86 20.86 -24.98 -1.23
C PHE A 86 19.61 -25.81 -0.99
N ASN A 87 19.50 -26.94 -1.68
CA ASN A 87 18.64 -28.01 -1.20
C ASN A 87 19.26 -28.48 0.13
N ILE A 88 18.89 -27.83 1.24
CA ILE A 88 19.35 -28.15 2.59
C ILE A 88 18.67 -29.46 2.95
N GLN A 89 19.16 -30.54 2.36
CA GLN A 89 18.85 -31.88 2.80
C GLN A 89 19.55 -32.05 4.14
N PRO A 90 18.82 -32.35 5.23
CA PRO A 90 19.42 -32.56 6.54
C PRO A 90 20.47 -33.66 6.40
N VAL A 91 21.70 -33.36 6.80
CA VAL A 91 22.80 -34.32 6.74
C VAL A 91 22.42 -35.49 7.65
N CYS A 92 22.40 -36.71 7.09
CA CYS A 92 21.95 -37.94 7.74
C CYS A 92 20.42 -38.13 7.90
N GLY A 93 19.58 -37.32 7.23
CA GLY A 93 18.11 -37.41 7.33
C GLY A 93 17.52 -38.79 7.03
N ASP A 94 18.00 -39.45 5.96
CA ASP A 94 17.52 -40.79 5.59
C ASP A 94 17.82 -41.85 6.65
N LEU A 95 19.00 -41.77 7.28
CA LEU A 95 19.41 -42.66 8.37
C LEU A 95 18.61 -42.37 9.65
N GLN A 96 18.29 -41.10 9.90
CA GLN A 96 17.44 -40.68 11.01
C GLN A 96 16.02 -41.25 10.87
N SER A 97 15.42 -41.19 9.69
CA SER A 97 14.11 -41.78 9.44
C SER A 97 14.13 -43.31 9.59
N GLN A 98 15.18 -43.98 9.10
CA GLN A 98 15.32 -45.43 9.20
C GLN A 98 15.49 -45.92 10.65
N ILE A 99 16.28 -45.22 11.47
CA ILE A 99 16.46 -45.63 12.88
C ILE A 99 15.20 -45.42 13.71
N LEU A 100 14.49 -44.31 13.50
CA LEU A 100 13.22 -44.03 14.18
C LEU A 100 12.18 -45.09 13.82
N LYS A 101 12.08 -45.43 12.53
CA LYS A 101 11.20 -46.50 12.06
C LYS A 101 11.55 -47.86 12.68
N CYS A 102 12.84 -48.21 12.74
CA CYS A 102 13.29 -49.47 13.34
C CYS A 102 12.90 -49.58 14.83
N TYR A 103 13.06 -48.51 15.61
CA TYR A 103 12.67 -48.51 17.03
C TYR A 103 11.17 -48.59 17.23
N GLN A 104 10.37 -47.96 16.35
CA GLN A 104 8.92 -48.05 16.39
C GLN A 104 8.41 -49.46 16.07
N GLU A 105 9.03 -50.13 15.09
CA GLU A 105 8.66 -51.49 14.68
C GLU A 105 9.16 -52.57 15.65
N ASN A 106 10.20 -52.28 16.46
CA ASN A 106 10.84 -53.24 17.36
C ASN A 106 10.92 -52.72 18.81
N PRO A 107 9.77 -52.47 19.48
CA PRO A 107 9.75 -51.99 20.86
C PRO A 107 10.44 -53.00 21.79
N GLY A 108 11.37 -52.51 22.62
CA GLY A 108 12.13 -53.34 23.56
C GLY A 108 13.24 -54.20 22.94
N LYS A 109 13.39 -54.25 21.60
CA LYS A 109 14.42 -55.01 20.89
C LYS A 109 15.45 -54.09 20.22
N THR A 110 15.91 -53.08 20.95
CA THR A 110 16.79 -52.01 20.43
C THR A 110 18.10 -52.51 19.81
N LEU A 111 18.63 -53.64 20.27
CA LEU A 111 19.83 -54.28 19.71
C LEU A 111 19.65 -54.72 18.24
N SER A 112 18.43 -54.99 17.80
CA SER A 112 18.14 -55.33 16.39
C SER A 112 18.36 -54.14 15.45
N CYS A 113 18.31 -52.91 15.98
CA CYS A 113 18.54 -51.68 15.23
C CYS A 113 20.00 -51.20 15.30
N SER A 114 20.90 -51.97 15.93
CA SER A 114 22.30 -51.59 16.19
C SER A 114 23.10 -51.26 14.92
N GLY A 115 22.84 -51.98 13.82
CA GLY A 115 23.47 -51.70 12.52
C GLY A 115 23.13 -50.31 11.98
N ILE A 116 21.85 -49.93 12.01
CA ILE A 116 21.36 -48.62 11.55
C ILE A 116 21.84 -47.52 12.52
N ALA A 117 21.86 -47.79 13.82
CA ALA A 117 22.39 -46.88 14.83
C ALA A 117 23.88 -46.58 14.65
N SER A 118 24.69 -47.59 14.34
CA SER A 118 26.11 -47.40 14.04
C SER A 118 26.30 -46.54 12.78
N ALA A 119 25.56 -46.82 11.71
CA ALA A 119 25.62 -46.05 10.47
C ALA A 119 25.19 -44.58 10.67
N TYR A 120 24.11 -44.34 11.41
CA TYR A 120 23.66 -42.99 11.77
C TYR A 120 24.74 -42.22 12.56
N MET A 121 25.32 -42.86 13.58
CA MET A 121 26.37 -42.24 14.40
C MET A 121 27.63 -41.92 13.59
N GLN A 122 28.04 -42.79 12.67
CA GLN A 122 29.17 -42.53 11.78
C GLN A 122 28.89 -41.33 10.86
N CYS A 123 27.69 -41.24 10.30
CA CYS A 123 27.28 -40.11 9.47
C CYS A 123 27.32 -38.79 10.26
N VAL A 124 26.75 -38.75 11.46
CA VAL A 124 26.74 -37.57 12.35
C VAL A 124 28.17 -37.16 12.73
N ASN A 125 29.04 -38.12 13.07
CA ASN A 125 30.43 -37.84 13.43
C ASN A 125 31.22 -37.26 12.25
N LYS A 126 31.02 -37.80 11.04
CA LYS A 126 31.63 -37.28 9.82
C LYS A 126 31.13 -35.86 9.50
N ALA A 127 29.82 -35.63 9.65
CA ALA A 127 29.22 -34.30 9.47
C ALA A 127 29.79 -33.28 10.46
N LYS A 128 29.91 -33.66 11.74
CA LYS A 128 30.54 -32.83 12.79
C LYS A 128 32.01 -32.51 12.51
N MET A 129 32.77 -33.41 11.88
CA MET A 129 34.15 -33.14 11.49
C MET A 129 34.24 -32.13 10.32
N VAL A 130 33.31 -32.21 9.36
CA VAL A 130 33.27 -31.31 8.20
C VAL A 130 32.86 -29.87 8.60
N THR A 131 31.99 -29.71 9.60
CA THR A 131 31.56 -28.38 10.06
C THR A 131 32.61 -27.64 10.90
N ARG A 132 33.56 -28.33 11.53
CA ARG A 132 34.63 -27.69 12.32
C ARG A 132 35.66 -26.92 11.48
N GLY A 133 35.71 -27.14 10.17
CA GLY A 133 36.68 -26.52 9.25
C GLY A 133 36.14 -25.36 8.41
N LYS A 134 34.84 -25.08 8.42
CA LYS A 134 34.23 -24.00 7.63
C LYS A 134 33.39 -23.09 8.52
N GLY A 135 33.92 -21.92 8.84
CA GLY A 135 33.15 -20.86 9.49
C GLY A 135 32.00 -20.42 8.58
N GLY A 136 30.79 -20.89 8.86
CA GLY A 136 29.59 -20.54 8.10
C GLY A 136 28.37 -21.30 8.60
N CYS A 137 27.36 -20.51 9.02
CA CYS A 137 25.98 -20.84 9.42
C CYS A 137 25.72 -22.29 9.86
N GLY A 138 25.51 -22.45 11.18
CA GLY A 138 25.22 -23.73 11.84
C GLY A 138 24.24 -24.58 11.04
N ILE A 139 24.76 -25.69 10.52
CA ILE A 139 23.93 -26.78 9.99
C ILE A 139 23.04 -27.20 11.15
N TYR A 140 21.73 -27.01 10.99
CA TYR A 140 20.71 -27.54 11.92
C TYR A 140 20.93 -29.05 12.02
N ILE A 141 21.58 -29.47 13.10
CA ILE A 141 21.54 -30.83 13.60
C ILE A 141 20.32 -30.83 14.53
N SER A 142 19.24 -31.45 14.08
CA SER A 142 18.04 -31.72 14.87
C SER A 142 18.35 -32.35 16.22
#